data_AF-A0A355GT05-F1
#
_entry.id   AF-A0A355GT05-F1
#
_cell.length_a   1.000
_cell.length_b   1.000
_cell.length_c   1.000
_cell.angle_alpha   90.00
_cell.angle_beta   90.00
_cell.angle_gamma   90.00
#
_symmetry.space_group_name_H-M   'P 1'
#
loop_
_entity.id
_entity.type
_entity.pdbx_description
1 polymer ?
#
loop_
_entity_poly.entity_id
_entity_poly.type
_entity_poly.pdbx_seq_one_letter_code
_entity_poly.pdbx_strand_id
1 'polypeptide(L)'
;IFCDPPWNQGNIRSFYTKAGIYDAESDYGRFIDRLFDCIKKIHPATCYLEIGKEYLAVFITKMQEIYKYVTFYNSSYYHKNDNLCYIVRGSRKAKKPKLDGIDEEDIITWVCENESYTCIGDLCMGRGLVACAAYRVGKKFVGTELNHKRLSVALERLKKLGGKYNVKT
;
A
#
# COMPACT_ATOMS: atom_id res chain seq x y z
N ILE A 1 4.07 0.12 7.35
CA ILE A 1 3.00 0.37 6.34
C ILE A 1 3.42 -0.29 5.05
N PHE A 2 2.48 -0.93 4.35
CA PHE A 2 2.57 -1.23 2.92
C PHE A 2 1.32 -0.65 2.28
N CYS A 3 1.44 0.12 1.21
CA CYS A 3 0.30 0.78 0.57
C CYS A 3 0.52 0.87 -0.93
N ASP A 4 -0.51 0.52 -1.70
CA ASP A 4 -0.62 0.78 -3.15
C ASP A 4 -1.65 1.91 -3.35
N PRO A 5 -1.23 3.18 -3.26
CA PRO A 5 -2.12 4.32 -3.50
C PRO A 5 -2.45 4.48 -5.00
N PRO A 6 -3.43 5.32 -5.36
CA PRO A 6 -3.59 5.76 -6.74
C PRO A 6 -2.29 6.32 -7.32
N TRP A 7 -1.98 6.03 -8.59
CA TRP A 7 -0.68 6.42 -9.19
C TRP A 7 -0.68 7.75 -9.93
N ASN A 8 -1.84 8.26 -10.33
CA ASN A 8 -1.98 9.51 -11.08
C ASN A 8 -3.40 10.08 -10.99
N GLN A 9 -3.58 11.23 -11.66
CA GLN A 9 -4.83 11.98 -11.71
C GLN A 9 -6.02 11.20 -12.31
N GLY A 10 -5.78 10.36 -13.32
CA GLY A 10 -6.82 9.51 -13.89
C GLY A 10 -7.23 8.40 -12.92
N ASN A 11 -6.25 7.83 -12.21
CA ASN A 11 -6.49 6.76 -11.28
C ASN A 11 -7.30 7.22 -10.06
N ILE A 12 -6.92 8.32 -9.41
CA ILE A 12 -7.67 8.86 -8.26
C ILE A 12 -9.14 9.15 -8.60
N ARG A 13 -9.42 9.73 -9.78
CA ARG A 13 -10.79 9.93 -10.28
C ARG A 13 -11.54 8.61 -10.39
N SER A 14 -10.90 7.60 -10.96
CA SER A 14 -11.48 6.25 -11.06
C SER A 14 -11.83 5.65 -9.70
N PHE A 15 -11.00 5.84 -8.67
CA PHE A 15 -11.30 5.38 -7.31
C PHE A 15 -12.56 6.06 -6.74
N TYR A 16 -12.69 7.38 -6.88
CA TYR A 16 -13.88 8.13 -6.45
C TYR A 16 -15.14 7.68 -7.21
N THR A 17 -15.09 7.61 -8.54
CA THR A 17 -16.23 7.17 -9.35
C THR A 17 -16.66 5.74 -9.00
N LYS A 18 -15.70 4.81 -8.81
CA LYS A 18 -16.00 3.43 -8.38
C LYS A 18 -16.63 3.35 -7.00
N ALA A 19 -16.36 4.33 -6.13
CA ALA A 19 -16.98 4.46 -4.83
C ALA A 19 -18.35 5.19 -4.87
N GLY A 20 -18.80 5.62 -6.05
CA GLY A 20 -20.06 6.35 -6.21
C GLY A 20 -19.95 7.85 -5.90
N ILE A 21 -18.74 8.42 -5.92
CA ILE A 21 -18.47 9.83 -5.67
C ILE A 21 -18.09 10.48 -7.01
N TYR A 22 -19.01 11.25 -7.59
CA TYR A 22 -18.87 11.74 -8.98
C TYR A 22 -18.28 13.16 -9.08
N ASP A 23 -18.44 13.99 -8.04
CA ASP A 23 -17.98 15.39 -8.02
C ASP A 23 -16.84 15.61 -7.01
N ALA A 24 -16.02 14.59 -6.77
CA ALA A 24 -14.86 14.74 -5.90
C ALA A 24 -13.86 15.72 -6.53
N GLU A 25 -13.55 16.80 -5.82
CA GLU A 25 -12.33 17.56 -6.08
C GLU A 25 -11.16 16.58 -5.92
N SER A 26 -10.58 16.21 -7.05
CA SER A 26 -9.56 15.18 -7.13
C SER A 26 -8.34 15.84 -7.72
N ASP A 27 -7.53 16.46 -6.86
CA ASP A 27 -6.18 16.89 -7.21
C ASP A 27 -5.20 15.86 -6.68
N TYR A 28 -4.39 15.31 -7.58
CA TYR A 28 -3.46 14.26 -7.24
C TYR A 28 -2.33 14.76 -6.33
N GLY A 29 -1.89 16.01 -6.48
CA GLY A 29 -0.89 16.62 -5.60
C GLY A 29 -1.36 16.68 -4.14
N ARG A 30 -2.57 17.19 -3.91
CA ARG A 30 -3.24 17.22 -2.60
C ARG A 30 -3.39 15.83 -2.01
N PHE A 31 -3.69 14.82 -2.84
CA PHE A 31 -3.73 13.44 -2.38
C PHE A 31 -2.36 12.95 -1.89
N ILE A 32 -1.29 13.19 -2.65
CA ILE A 32 0.07 12.83 -2.23
C ILE A 32 0.41 13.51 -0.90
N ASP A 33 0.14 14.81 -0.76
CA ASP A 33 0.39 15.54 0.48
C ASP A 33 -0.36 14.90 1.66
N ARG A 34 -1.65 14.61 1.47
CA ARG A 34 -2.47 13.97 2.51
C ARG A 34 -1.98 12.57 2.87
N LEU A 35 -1.54 11.78 1.88
CA LEU A 35 -0.97 10.45 2.09
C LEU A 35 0.28 10.54 2.98
N PHE A 36 1.20 11.44 2.65
CA PHE A 36 2.43 11.61 3.42
C PHE A 36 2.20 12.24 4.80
N ASP A 37 1.20 13.11 4.96
CA ASP A 37 0.77 13.60 6.29
C ASP A 37 0.25 12.47 7.18
N CYS A 38 -0.54 11.54 6.61
CA CYS A 38 -0.97 10.34 7.32
C CYS A 38 0.22 9.47 7.73
N ILE A 39 1.20 9.26 6.84
CA ILE A 39 2.41 8.49 7.14
C ILE A 39 3.22 9.18 8.25
N LYS A 40 3.39 10.50 8.19
CA LYS A 40 4.05 11.30 9.24
C LYS A 40 3.35 11.13 10.59
N LYS A 41 2.01 11.22 10.61
CA LYS A 41 1.19 11.07 11.82
C LYS A 41 1.22 9.67 12.42
N ILE A 42 1.11 8.63 11.59
CA ILE A 42 1.20 7.23 12.03
C ILE A 42 2.63 6.90 12.49
N HIS A 43 3.61 7.60 11.94
CA HIS A 43 5.02 7.48 12.26
C HIS A 43 5.52 6.02 12.24
N PRO A 44 5.32 5.25 11.15
CA PRO A 44 5.70 3.84 11.12
C PRO A 44 7.23 3.69 11.05
N ALA A 45 7.78 2.63 11.65
CA ALA A 45 9.22 2.37 11.63
C ALA A 45 9.77 2.05 10.22
N THR A 46 8.95 1.39 9.40
CA THR A 46 9.20 1.08 7.99
C THR A 46 7.93 1.30 7.18
N CYS A 47 8.06 1.89 5.99
CA CYS A 47 7.00 2.18 5.04
C CYS A 47 7.41 1.67 3.65
N TYR A 48 6.48 1.02 2.95
CA TYR A 48 6.59 0.62 1.56
C TYR A 48 5.42 1.25 0.81
N LEU A 49 5.72 1.99 -0.26
CA LEU A 49 4.72 2.58 -1.14
C LEU A 49 4.95 2.10 -2.57
N GLU A 50 3.92 1.58 -3.20
CA GLU A 50 3.92 1.33 -4.63
C GLU A 50 3.61 2.61 -5.41
N ILE A 51 4.26 2.78 -6.55
CA ILE A 51 4.05 3.92 -7.43
C ILE A 51 4.48 3.63 -8.87
N GLY A 52 3.89 4.34 -9.82
CA GLY A 52 4.34 4.39 -11.21
C GLY A 52 5.56 5.30 -11.42
N LYS A 53 6.18 5.19 -12.61
CA LYS A 53 7.39 5.95 -12.98
C LYS A 53 7.23 7.47 -12.88
N GLU A 54 6.06 7.99 -13.23
CA GLU A 54 5.76 9.42 -13.32
C GLU A 54 6.04 10.17 -12.00
N TYR A 55 5.66 9.58 -10.86
CA TYR A 55 5.77 10.22 -9.54
C TYR A 55 6.82 9.57 -8.63
N LEU A 56 7.65 8.66 -9.17
CA LEU A 56 8.67 7.95 -8.40
C LEU A 56 9.62 8.93 -7.68
N ALA A 57 10.12 9.95 -8.38
CA ALA A 57 11.02 10.95 -7.81
C ALA A 57 10.36 11.69 -6.64
N VAL A 58 9.09 12.10 -6.79
CA VAL A 58 8.32 12.78 -5.75
C VAL A 58 8.16 11.90 -4.51
N PHE A 59 7.85 10.62 -4.69
CA PHE A 59 7.71 9.67 -3.59
C PHE A 59 9.04 9.43 -2.86
N ILE A 60 10.16 9.32 -3.59
CA ILE A 60 11.49 9.20 -3.00
C ILE A 60 11.81 10.43 -2.15
N THR A 61 11.63 11.64 -2.70
CA THR A 61 11.89 12.90 -1.98
C THR A 61 11.05 13.02 -0.71
N LYS A 62 9.73 12.82 -0.80
CA LYS A 62 8.85 12.89 0.38
C LYS A 62 9.14 11.78 1.39
N MET A 63 9.59 10.60 0.96
CA MET A 63 10.02 9.53 1.87
C MET A 63 11.31 9.90 2.61
N GLN A 64 12.25 10.59 1.95
CA GLN A 64 13.52 11.04 2.54
C GLN A 64 13.31 12.12 3.61
N GLU A 65 12.23 12.90 3.55
CA GLU A 65 11.83 13.83 4.62
C GLU A 65 11.45 13.11 5.93
N ILE A 66 11.01 11.85 5.84
CA ILE A 66 10.48 11.09 6.98
C ILE A 66 11.50 10.06 7.49
N TYR A 67 12.29 9.49 6.59
CA TYR A 67 13.14 8.34 6.87
C TYR A 67 14.59 8.59 6.53
N LYS A 68 15.48 8.16 7.45
CA LYS A 68 16.93 8.19 7.24
C LYS A 68 17.39 7.28 6.10
N TYR A 69 16.75 6.14 5.91
CA TYR A 69 17.12 5.17 4.88
C TYR A 69 15.98 5.00 3.88
N VAL A 70 16.22 5.41 2.63
CA VAL A 70 15.27 5.26 1.53
C VAL A 70 15.91 4.44 0.42
N THR A 71 15.16 3.49 -0.14
CA THR A 71 15.54 2.67 -1.29
C THR A 71 14.31 2.47 -2.16
N PHE A 72 14.49 2.27 -3.46
CA PHE A 72 13.41 1.85 -4.34
C PHE A 72 13.79 0.55 -5.05
N TYR A 73 12.78 -0.20 -5.47
CA TYR A 73 12.91 -1.47 -6.19
C TYR A 73 12.12 -1.42 -7.48
N ASN A 74 12.67 -2.01 -8.54
CA ASN A 74 11.92 -2.27 -9.76
C ASN A 74 11.03 -3.49 -9.51
N SER A 75 9.73 -3.35 -9.74
CA SER A 75 8.72 -4.39 -9.57
C SER A 75 7.91 -4.54 -10.86
N SER A 76 7.07 -5.57 -10.93
CA SER A 76 6.15 -5.77 -12.05
C SER A 76 4.76 -6.14 -11.56
N TYR A 77 3.75 -5.79 -12.35
CA TYR A 77 2.35 -6.12 -12.07
C TYR A 77 1.87 -7.30 -12.95
N TYR A 78 1.19 -8.28 -12.36
CA TYR A 78 0.67 -9.49 -13.02
C TYR A 78 1.74 -10.42 -13.62
N HIS A 79 2.97 -10.45 -13.07
CA HIS A 79 4.10 -11.16 -13.68
C HIS A 79 4.38 -10.80 -15.15
N LYS A 80 3.96 -9.60 -15.60
CA LYS A 80 4.24 -9.09 -16.95
C LYS A 80 5.32 -8.02 -16.86
N ASN A 81 6.46 -8.31 -17.48
CA ASN A 81 7.63 -7.41 -17.52
C ASN A 81 7.32 -6.03 -18.12
N ASP A 82 6.24 -5.90 -18.90
CA ASP A 82 5.82 -4.64 -19.52
C ASP A 82 5.06 -3.71 -18.57
N ASN A 83 4.57 -4.21 -17.43
CA ASN A 83 3.85 -3.44 -16.42
C ASN A 83 4.77 -3.08 -15.24
N LEU A 84 5.77 -2.24 -15.52
CA LEU A 84 6.74 -1.81 -14.51
C LEU A 84 6.07 -0.93 -13.45
N CYS A 85 6.16 -1.36 -12.19
CA CYS A 85 5.85 -0.56 -11.01
C CYS A 85 7.11 -0.45 -10.13
N TYR A 86 7.06 0.45 -9.15
CA TYR A 86 8.18 0.70 -8.25
C TYR A 86 7.72 0.64 -6.81
N ILE A 87 8.51 -0.01 -5.96
CA ILE A 87 8.28 -0.01 -4.52
C ILE A 87 9.31 0.90 -3.85
N VAL A 88 8.85 2.00 -3.27
CA VAL A 88 9.67 2.91 -2.47
C VAL A 88 9.61 2.49 -1.01
N ARG A 89 10.74 2.08 -0.45
CA ARG A 89 10.92 1.71 0.95
C ARG A 89 11.58 2.84 1.73
N GLY A 90 10.92 3.35 2.76
CA GLY A 90 11.50 4.18 3.81
C GLY A 90 11.63 3.41 5.13
N SER A 91 12.75 3.53 5.83
CA SER A 91 12.95 2.89 7.13
C SER A 91 13.87 3.68 8.06
N ARG A 92 13.67 3.49 9.36
CA ARG A 92 14.60 3.99 10.40
C ARG A 92 15.86 3.15 10.52
N LYS A 93 15.84 1.90 10.06
CA LYS A 93 16.97 0.96 10.15
C LYS A 93 17.54 0.70 8.77
N ALA A 94 18.87 0.66 8.69
CA ALA A 94 19.58 0.25 7.49
C ALA A 94 19.27 -1.24 7.22
N LYS A 95 18.55 -1.49 6.13
CA LYS A 95 18.27 -2.84 5.60
C LYS A 95 18.01 -2.65 4.11
N LYS A 96 18.60 -3.50 3.27
CA LYS A 96 18.35 -3.51 1.83
C LYS A 96 17.87 -4.90 1.39
N PRO A 97 16.59 -5.21 1.61
CA PRO A 97 15.97 -6.40 1.03
C PRO A 97 16.24 -6.49 -0.49
N LYS A 98 16.40 -7.70 -1.01
CA LYS A 98 16.55 -7.95 -2.45
C LYS A 98 15.16 -8.17 -3.04
N LEU A 99 14.50 -7.10 -3.47
CA LEU A 99 13.12 -7.13 -3.97
C LEU A 99 13.00 -6.74 -5.45
N ASP A 100 14.11 -6.42 -6.11
CA ASP A 100 14.11 -6.09 -7.54
C ASP A 100 13.67 -7.30 -8.40
N GLY A 101 12.74 -7.07 -9.31
CA GLY A 101 12.20 -8.06 -10.24
C GLY A 101 11.17 -9.01 -9.64
N ILE A 102 10.74 -8.79 -8.40
CA ILE A 102 9.71 -9.59 -7.73
C ILE A 102 8.33 -8.95 -7.99
N ASP A 103 7.28 -9.76 -8.11
CA ASP A 103 5.89 -9.30 -8.24
C ASP A 103 5.40 -8.67 -6.92
N GLU A 104 4.50 -7.70 -6.99
CA GLU A 104 3.95 -7.00 -5.83
C GLU A 104 3.39 -7.97 -4.76
N GLU A 105 2.64 -9.01 -5.15
CA GLU A 105 1.99 -9.91 -4.19
C GLU A 105 3.03 -10.75 -3.41
N ASP A 106 4.12 -11.11 -4.08
CA ASP A 106 5.28 -11.78 -3.47
C ASP A 106 6.08 -10.82 -2.56
N ILE A 107 6.23 -9.55 -2.96
CA ILE A 107 6.84 -8.53 -2.10
C ILE A 107 6.00 -8.32 -0.83
N ILE A 108 4.67 -8.23 -0.94
CA ILE A 108 3.76 -8.11 0.20
C ILE A 108 3.93 -9.29 1.15
N THR A 109 3.97 -10.51 0.60
CA THR A 109 4.18 -11.74 1.38
C THR A 109 5.52 -11.71 2.09
N TRP A 110 6.59 -11.37 1.37
CA TRP A 110 7.93 -11.22 1.92
C TRP A 110 7.97 -10.19 3.06
N VAL A 111 7.35 -9.02 2.87
CA VAL A 111 7.27 -7.97 3.91
C VAL A 111 6.56 -8.50 5.14
N CYS A 112 5.45 -9.22 4.94
CA CYS A 112 4.67 -9.75 6.06
C CYS A 112 5.45 -10.80 6.88
N GLU A 113 6.28 -11.61 6.23
CA GLU A 113 7.08 -12.68 6.84
C GLU A 113 8.40 -12.17 7.46
N ASN A 114 9.06 -11.19 6.82
CA ASN A 114 10.47 -10.88 7.08
C ASN A 114 10.72 -9.51 7.71
N GLU A 115 9.75 -8.60 7.73
CA GLU A 115 9.87 -7.35 8.48
C GLU A 115 9.49 -7.55 9.95
N SER A 116 10.18 -6.83 10.84
CA SER A 116 9.86 -6.84 12.26
C SER A 116 8.76 -5.83 12.56
N TYR A 117 7.55 -6.34 12.82
CA TYR A 117 6.40 -5.51 13.19
C TYR A 117 5.37 -6.30 14.03
N THR A 118 4.53 -5.55 14.74
CA THR A 118 3.38 -6.06 15.50
C THR A 118 2.06 -5.80 14.79
N CYS A 119 1.99 -4.72 13.99
CA CYS A 119 0.85 -4.37 13.16
C CYS A 119 1.31 -3.74 11.85
N ILE A 120 0.70 -4.13 10.73
CA ILE A 120 0.90 -3.51 9.42
C ILE A 120 -0.32 -2.67 9.05
N GLY A 121 -0.07 -1.49 8.48
CA GLY A 121 -1.11 -0.58 8.00
C GLY A 121 -1.11 -0.49 6.48
N ASP A 122 -2.30 -0.39 5.89
CA ASP A 122 -2.54 -0.18 4.45
C ASP A 122 -3.61 0.91 4.24
N LEU A 123 -3.19 2.08 3.74
CA LEU A 123 -4.05 3.26 3.62
C LEU A 123 -4.95 3.23 2.39
N CYS A 124 -4.73 2.30 1.47
CA CYS A 124 -5.48 2.13 0.22
C CYS A 124 -5.72 0.64 -0.04
N MET A 125 -6.30 -0.06 0.93
CA MET A 125 -6.18 -1.53 1.03
C MET A 125 -6.86 -2.35 -0.07
N GLY A 126 -7.73 -1.72 -0.86
CA GLY A 126 -8.32 -2.36 -2.02
C GLY A 126 -9.05 -3.65 -1.69
N ARG A 127 -8.59 -4.74 -2.29
CA ARG A 127 -9.17 -6.10 -2.12
C ARG A 127 -8.47 -6.89 -1.01
N GLY A 128 -7.66 -6.24 -0.17
CA GLY A 128 -7.08 -6.80 1.04
C GLY A 128 -5.91 -7.77 0.82
N LEU A 129 -5.03 -7.53 -0.14
CA LEU A 129 -3.83 -8.37 -0.34
C LEU A 129 -2.92 -8.36 0.90
N VAL A 130 -2.57 -7.16 1.39
CA VAL A 130 -1.80 -6.97 2.63
C VAL A 130 -2.50 -7.60 3.83
N ALA A 131 -3.83 -7.41 3.93
CA ALA A 131 -4.63 -8.00 5.00
C ALA A 131 -4.56 -9.54 5.00
N CYS A 132 -4.68 -10.17 3.84
CA CYS A 132 -4.59 -11.62 3.69
C CYS A 132 -3.18 -12.13 4.01
N ALA A 133 -2.14 -11.47 3.52
CA ALA A 133 -0.75 -11.84 3.81
C ALA A 133 -0.44 -11.75 5.31
N ALA A 134 -0.80 -10.63 5.95
CA ALA A 134 -0.63 -10.45 7.39
C ALA A 134 -1.41 -11.50 8.22
N TYR A 135 -2.63 -11.84 7.80
CA TYR A 135 -3.43 -12.87 8.46
C TYR A 135 -2.77 -14.25 8.40
N ARG A 136 -2.23 -14.65 7.25
CA ARG A 136 -1.54 -15.95 7.08
C ARG A 136 -0.36 -16.13 8.02
N VAL A 137 0.36 -15.04 8.32
CA VAL A 137 1.53 -15.06 9.24
C VAL A 137 1.15 -14.73 10.69
N GLY A 138 -0.14 -14.67 11.03
CA GLY A 138 -0.63 -14.41 12.38
C GLY A 138 -0.35 -12.98 12.89
N LYS A 139 -0.24 -12.00 11.99
CA LYS A 139 0.05 -10.60 12.32
C LYS A 139 -1.20 -9.74 12.23
N LYS A 140 -1.23 -8.67 13.04
CA LYS A 140 -2.34 -7.70 13.02
C LYS A 140 -2.23 -6.81 11.79
N PHE A 141 -3.37 -6.46 11.20
CA PHE A 141 -3.45 -5.47 10.12
C PHE A 141 -4.50 -4.42 10.43
N VAL A 142 -4.32 -3.22 9.87
CA VAL A 142 -5.32 -2.15 9.83
C VAL A 142 -5.32 -1.54 8.43
N GLY A 143 -6.48 -1.17 7.92
CA GLY A 143 -6.52 -0.52 6.61
C GLY A 143 -7.81 0.22 6.33
N THR A 144 -7.76 1.07 5.31
CA THR A 144 -8.88 1.90 4.86
C THR A 144 -9.17 1.65 3.39
N GLU A 145 -10.45 1.48 3.06
CA GLU A 145 -10.92 1.35 1.70
C GLU A 145 -12.16 2.21 1.51
N LEU A 146 -12.16 3.02 0.45
CA LEU A 146 -13.24 3.94 0.13
C LEU A 146 -14.48 3.19 -0.42
N ASN A 147 -14.26 2.09 -1.15
CA ASN A 147 -15.31 1.33 -1.81
C ASN A 147 -15.72 0.09 -1.00
N HIS A 148 -16.93 0.13 -0.43
CA HIS A 148 -17.49 -0.98 0.36
C HIS A 148 -17.51 -2.33 -0.38
N LYS A 149 -17.63 -2.34 -1.73
CA LYS A 149 -17.61 -3.59 -2.52
C LYS A 149 -16.22 -4.22 -2.50
N ARG A 150 -15.15 -3.42 -2.57
CA ARG A 150 -13.76 -3.92 -2.47
C ARG A 150 -13.46 -4.40 -1.06
N LEU A 151 -13.94 -3.69 -0.04
CA LEU A 151 -13.86 -4.12 1.36
C LEU A 151 -14.58 -5.47 1.57
N SER A 152 -15.76 -5.66 0.98
CA SER A 152 -16.49 -6.95 1.02
C SER A 152 -15.64 -8.09 0.46
N VAL A 153 -14.93 -7.88 -0.65
CA VAL A 153 -14.00 -8.88 -1.22
C VAL A 153 -12.88 -9.22 -0.24
N ALA A 154 -12.31 -8.22 0.45
CA ALA A 154 -11.29 -8.46 1.47
C ALA A 154 -11.83 -9.32 2.63
N LEU A 155 -13.05 -9.03 3.12
CA LEU A 155 -13.70 -9.80 4.17
C LEU A 155 -13.98 -11.25 3.75
N GLU A 156 -14.45 -11.47 2.52
CA GLU A 156 -14.65 -12.81 1.97
C GLU A 156 -13.34 -13.60 1.86
N ARG A 157 -12.26 -12.96 1.41
CA ARG A 157 -10.93 -13.59 1.33
C ARG A 157 -10.42 -13.99 2.72
N LEU A 158 -10.54 -13.09 3.71
CA LEU A 158 -10.17 -13.39 5.10
C LEU A 158 -11.04 -14.51 5.68
N LYS A 159 -12.34 -14.53 5.40
CA LYS A 159 -13.23 -15.63 5.81
C LYS A 159 -12.81 -16.97 5.22
N LYS A 160 -12.40 -17.00 3.94
CA LYS A 160 -11.87 -18.21 3.28
C LYS A 160 -10.57 -18.70 3.91
N LEU A 161 -9.77 -17.81 4.52
CA LEU A 161 -8.59 -18.17 5.31
C LEU A 161 -8.93 -18.61 6.75
N GLY A 162 -10.21 -18.68 7.12
CA GLY A 162 -10.67 -19.05 8.46
C GLY A 162 -10.88 -17.85 9.40
N GLY A 163 -10.74 -16.63 8.89
CA GLY A 163 -11.00 -15.40 9.65
C GLY A 163 -12.48 -15.23 9.99
N LYS A 164 -12.74 -14.52 11.09
CA LYS A 164 -14.08 -14.07 11.47
C LYS A 164 -14.10 -12.55 11.47
N TYR A 165 -15.21 -11.96 11.08
CA TYR A 165 -15.38 -10.51 11.09
C TYR A 165 -16.70 -10.12 11.75
N ASN A 166 -16.71 -8.93 12.33
CA ASN A 166 -17.89 -8.26 12.84
C ASN A 166 -17.99 -6.91 12.12
N VAL A 167 -19.18 -6.57 11.62
CA VAL A 167 -19.45 -5.28 11.01
C VAL A 167 -20.17 -4.43 12.06
N LYS A 168 -19.56 -3.30 12.43
CA LYS A 168 -20.21 -2.29 13.27
C LYS A 168 -20.71 -1.17 12.37
N THR A 169 -22.02 -0.93 12.41
CA THR A 169 -22.71 0.20 11.77
C THR A 169 -22.87 1.33 12.76
#